data_AF-A0A5P6NYU6-F1
#
_entry.id   AF-A0A5P6NYU6-F1
#
_cell.length_a   1.000
_cell.length_b   1.000
_cell.length_c   1.000
_cell.angle_alpha   90.00
_cell.angle_beta   90.00
_cell.angle_gamma   90.00
#
_symmetry.space_group_name_H-M   'P 1'
#
loop_
_entity.id
_entity.type
_entity.pdbx_description
1 polymer ?
#
loop_
_entity_poly.entity_id
_entity_poly.type
_entity_poly.pdbx_seq_one_letter_code
_entity_poly.pdbx_strand_id
1 'polypeptide(L)'
;MPSAHAAGTIPLALAIQLDTDGSVASNCQATFYRAGTVATKQNVYSDFSLTQAMSNPLSCDQSGRLPLFWIADGLIHVRLTNAAGNPIVDTTMQVLGPSSGGGGGGGTVDPTALYATGDMKMRWGTGPLSGFVRLNGLSIGNVSSGATERANSDTQALFVYLCGADLNLPISGGRSGNCLNDYNASKTLTLPDGRNTLIAGLGDMGNSDRALFSGVTFTSGNSTTLGSVLGAARNTLATTNLPPYTPSFSSPPVLTLTANLKTQNSAGTDQGNFLAIGNTAGTSVGAGSAWIVSNSIAYTFAPQGGASAPFSVVQPTMLTTIYMKL
;
A
#
# COMPACT_ATOMS: atom_id res chain seq x y z
N MET A 1 13.84 -31.84 -19.00
CA MET A 1 13.21 -31.52 -17.71
C MET A 1 12.37 -32.72 -17.31
N PRO A 2 12.60 -33.39 -16.17
CA PRO A 2 11.70 -34.46 -15.74
C PRO A 2 10.33 -33.83 -15.43
N SER A 3 9.27 -34.49 -15.88
CA SER A 3 7.87 -34.09 -15.72
C SER A 3 7.58 -33.69 -14.27
N ALA A 4 6.93 -32.55 -14.06
CA ALA A 4 6.37 -32.19 -12.77
C ALA A 4 5.46 -33.33 -12.28
N HIS A 5 5.92 -34.10 -11.31
CA HIS A 5 5.13 -35.16 -10.72
C HIS A 5 4.19 -34.51 -9.71
N ALA A 6 2.92 -34.39 -10.09
CA ALA A 6 1.86 -33.97 -9.18
C ALA A 6 1.63 -35.06 -8.12
N ALA A 7 1.31 -34.65 -6.89
CA ALA A 7 1.21 -35.53 -5.74
C ALA A 7 -0.12 -35.31 -5.01
N GLY A 8 -0.76 -36.42 -4.67
CA GLY A 8 -2.01 -36.41 -3.92
C GLY A 8 -2.09 -37.55 -2.92
N THR A 9 -3.23 -37.65 -2.26
CA THR A 9 -3.55 -38.73 -1.32
C THR A 9 -4.90 -39.36 -1.69
N ILE A 10 -5.27 -40.42 -0.99
CA ILE A 10 -6.59 -41.07 -1.13
C ILE A 10 -7.29 -41.01 0.23
N PRO A 11 -8.63 -41.14 0.30
CA PRO A 11 -9.41 -40.99 1.54
C PRO A 11 -9.23 -42.16 2.54
N LEU A 12 -8.04 -42.76 2.57
CA LEU A 12 -7.59 -43.72 3.58
C LEU A 12 -6.53 -43.13 4.52
N ALA A 13 -5.83 -42.06 4.11
CA ALA A 13 -4.83 -41.40 4.95
C ALA A 13 -5.49 -40.77 6.19
N LEU A 14 -4.93 -41.05 7.38
CA LEU A 14 -5.41 -40.57 8.70
C LEU A 14 -6.85 -40.95 9.09
N ALA A 15 -7.60 -41.60 8.20
CA ALA A 15 -8.92 -42.13 8.46
C ALA A 15 -8.84 -43.45 9.24
N ILE A 16 -9.72 -43.64 10.21
CA ILE A 16 -9.88 -44.91 10.92
C ILE A 16 -10.40 -45.94 9.94
N GLN A 17 -9.68 -47.04 9.78
CA GLN A 17 -10.11 -48.19 9.01
C GLN A 17 -10.85 -49.17 9.93
N LEU A 18 -11.98 -49.66 9.46
CA LEU A 18 -12.77 -50.69 10.15
C LEU A 18 -12.61 -52.02 9.43
N ASP A 19 -12.54 -53.10 10.19
CA ASP A 19 -12.57 -54.46 9.63
C ASP A 19 -14.01 -54.83 9.23
N THR A 20 -14.16 -55.93 8.52
CA THR A 20 -15.42 -56.49 8.02
C THR A 20 -16.46 -56.79 9.11
N ASP A 21 -16.02 -56.93 10.37
CA ASP A 21 -16.88 -57.10 11.54
C ASP A 21 -17.26 -55.77 12.23
N GLY A 22 -16.80 -54.62 11.70
CA GLY A 22 -17.04 -53.29 12.26
C GLY A 22 -16.09 -52.89 13.39
N SER A 23 -15.14 -53.74 13.77
CA SER A 23 -14.08 -53.39 14.73
C SER A 23 -12.99 -52.54 14.09
N VAL A 24 -12.13 -51.89 14.90
CA VAL A 24 -11.00 -51.12 14.39
C VAL A 24 -9.96 -52.05 13.79
N ALA A 25 -9.57 -51.82 12.53
CA ALA A 25 -8.57 -52.61 11.83
C ALA A 25 -7.14 -52.26 12.30
N SER A 26 -6.82 -52.57 13.55
CA SER A 26 -5.47 -52.34 14.10
C SER A 26 -4.41 -53.12 13.31
N ASN A 27 -3.26 -52.50 13.06
CA ASN A 27 -2.16 -53.10 12.29
C ASN A 27 -2.55 -53.56 10.85
N CYS A 28 -3.58 -52.97 10.24
CA CYS A 28 -3.87 -53.20 8.83
C CYS A 28 -2.67 -52.86 7.92
N GLN A 29 -2.61 -53.49 6.75
CA GLN A 29 -1.56 -53.24 5.76
C GLN A 29 -2.17 -52.70 4.47
N ALA A 30 -1.73 -51.52 4.05
CA ALA A 30 -2.10 -50.91 2.77
C ALA A 30 -0.97 -51.09 1.76
N THR A 31 -1.23 -51.84 0.70
CA THR A 31 -0.33 -52.00 -0.44
C THR A 31 -0.85 -51.21 -1.63
N PHE A 32 0.05 -50.44 -2.27
CA PHE A 32 -0.30 -49.59 -3.41
C PHE A 32 0.36 -50.11 -4.68
N TYR A 33 -0.40 -50.18 -5.75
CA TYR A 33 0.04 -50.66 -7.06
C TYR A 33 -0.28 -49.66 -8.15
N ARG A 34 0.47 -49.73 -9.26
CA ARG A 34 0.11 -48.98 -10.47
C ARG A 34 -1.26 -49.44 -10.97
N ALA A 35 -2.04 -48.52 -11.55
CA ALA A 35 -3.33 -48.88 -12.13
C ALA A 35 -3.21 -50.03 -13.15
N GLY A 36 -4.20 -50.94 -13.11
CA GLY A 36 -4.29 -52.08 -14.02
C GLY A 36 -3.39 -53.26 -13.68
N THR A 37 -2.66 -53.25 -12.56
CA THR A 37 -1.84 -54.37 -12.12
C THR A 37 -1.81 -54.50 -10.59
N VAL A 38 -1.66 -55.73 -10.10
CA VAL A 38 -1.41 -56.06 -8.69
C VAL A 38 0.01 -56.62 -8.47
N ALA A 39 0.85 -56.58 -9.51
CA ALA A 39 2.24 -57.04 -9.45
C ALA A 39 3.23 -55.89 -9.29
N THR A 40 2.94 -54.72 -9.90
CA THR A 40 3.86 -53.58 -9.90
C THR A 40 3.48 -52.59 -8.81
N LYS A 41 4.32 -52.51 -7.76
CA LYS A 41 4.14 -51.56 -6.66
C LYS A 41 4.28 -50.11 -7.14
N GLN A 42 3.48 -49.23 -6.54
CA GLN A 42 3.57 -47.79 -6.68
C GLN A 42 4.43 -47.23 -5.56
N ASN A 43 5.23 -46.20 -5.84
CA ASN A 43 6.00 -45.52 -4.81
C ASN A 43 5.07 -44.68 -3.93
N VAL A 44 5.33 -44.70 -2.62
CA VAL A 44 4.60 -43.93 -1.61
C VAL A 44 5.61 -43.06 -0.88
N TYR A 45 5.22 -41.85 -0.49
CA TYR A 45 6.12 -40.84 0.04
C TYR A 45 5.56 -40.19 1.30
N SER A 46 6.45 -39.69 2.16
CA SER A 46 6.08 -38.93 3.37
C SER A 46 6.07 -37.42 3.16
N ASP A 47 6.30 -36.96 1.92
CA ASP A 47 6.27 -35.56 1.53
C ASP A 47 5.55 -35.35 0.19
N PHE A 48 4.94 -34.17 0.04
CA PHE A 48 4.22 -33.80 -1.18
C PHE A 48 5.14 -33.62 -2.40
N SER A 49 6.45 -33.41 -2.21
CA SER A 49 7.42 -33.30 -3.31
C SER A 49 7.88 -34.66 -3.86
N LEU A 50 7.38 -35.77 -3.31
CA LEU A 50 7.69 -37.14 -3.73
C LEU A 50 9.20 -37.45 -3.64
N THR A 51 9.86 -36.98 -2.58
CA THR A 51 11.32 -37.10 -2.42
C THR A 51 11.73 -38.14 -1.37
N GLN A 52 10.94 -38.30 -0.31
CA GLN A 52 11.18 -39.22 0.79
C GLN A 52 10.27 -40.44 0.67
N ALA A 53 10.80 -41.50 0.05
CA ALA A 53 10.06 -42.73 -0.15
C ALA A 53 9.79 -43.44 1.18
N MET A 54 8.55 -43.88 1.36
CA MET A 54 8.09 -44.73 2.46
C MET A 54 8.08 -46.20 2.03
N SER A 55 7.93 -47.09 3.02
CA SER A 55 7.70 -48.52 2.75
C SER A 55 6.35 -48.74 2.07
N ASN A 56 6.29 -49.73 1.18
CA ASN A 56 5.05 -50.23 0.60
C ASN A 56 5.06 -51.76 0.73
N PRO A 57 4.30 -52.36 1.67
CA PRO A 57 3.10 -51.81 2.31
C PRO A 57 3.33 -50.77 3.43
N LEU A 58 2.32 -49.94 3.66
CA LEU A 58 2.17 -49.10 4.85
C LEU A 58 1.38 -49.86 5.92
N SER A 59 1.77 -49.69 7.19
CA SER A 59 1.08 -50.30 8.33
C SER A 59 0.23 -49.26 9.06
N CYS A 60 -0.97 -49.67 9.48
CA CYS A 60 -1.84 -48.87 10.33
C CYS A 60 -1.35 -48.87 11.77
N ASP A 61 -1.65 -47.81 12.51
CA ASP A 61 -1.44 -47.77 13.96
C ASP A 61 -2.46 -48.66 14.73
N GLN A 62 -2.37 -48.67 16.05
CA GLN A 62 -3.29 -49.41 16.91
C GLN A 62 -4.73 -48.90 16.86
N SER A 63 -4.93 -47.66 16.38
CA SER A 63 -6.26 -47.06 16.16
C SER A 63 -6.77 -47.29 14.73
N GLY A 64 -6.10 -48.15 13.95
CA GLY A 64 -6.49 -48.48 12.58
C GLY A 64 -6.29 -47.33 11.59
N ARG A 65 -5.42 -46.37 11.87
CA ARG A 65 -5.16 -45.24 10.98
C ARG A 65 -3.88 -45.47 10.19
N LEU A 66 -3.91 -45.18 8.90
CA LEU A 66 -2.71 -45.05 8.10
C LEU A 66 -2.02 -43.72 8.38
N PRO A 67 -0.68 -43.66 8.37
CA PRO A 67 0.04 -42.40 8.42
C PRO A 67 -0.34 -41.51 7.24
N LEU A 68 -0.05 -40.21 7.32
CA LEU A 68 -0.18 -39.34 6.17
C LEU A 68 0.83 -39.77 5.08
N PHE A 69 0.36 -39.93 3.85
CA PHE A 69 1.18 -40.35 2.72
C PHE A 69 0.79 -39.61 1.43
N TRP A 70 1.74 -39.54 0.51
CA TRP A 70 1.61 -38.96 -0.82
C TRP A 70 2.02 -39.95 -1.90
N ILE A 71 1.31 -39.93 -3.02
CA ILE A 71 1.55 -40.78 -4.18
C ILE A 71 1.44 -39.91 -5.43
N ALA A 72 2.15 -40.27 -6.50
CA ALA A 72 2.03 -39.60 -7.78
C ALA A 72 0.58 -39.65 -8.29
N ASP A 73 0.11 -38.54 -8.85
CA ASP A 73 -1.26 -38.37 -9.38
C ASP A 73 -1.60 -39.41 -10.45
N GLY A 74 -2.88 -39.78 -10.49
CA GLY A 74 -3.42 -40.73 -11.45
C GLY A 74 -4.32 -41.77 -10.79
N LEU A 75 -4.68 -42.79 -11.56
CA LEU A 75 -5.35 -43.98 -11.02
C LEU A 75 -4.30 -44.89 -10.38
N ILE A 76 -4.61 -45.41 -9.21
CA ILE A 76 -3.81 -46.42 -8.51
C ILE A 76 -4.72 -47.54 -8.05
N HIS A 77 -4.16 -48.74 -7.92
CA HIS A 77 -4.87 -49.85 -7.28
C HIS A 77 -4.38 -49.98 -5.83
N VAL A 78 -5.30 -49.99 -4.87
CA VAL A 78 -4.99 -50.08 -3.45
C VAL A 78 -5.62 -51.35 -2.88
N ARG A 79 -4.80 -52.08 -2.11
CA ARG A 79 -5.24 -53.23 -1.33
C ARG A 79 -4.93 -52.99 0.14
N LEU A 80 -5.97 -52.77 0.93
CA LEU A 80 -5.92 -52.72 2.38
C LEU A 80 -6.36 -54.06 2.94
N THR A 81 -5.52 -54.70 3.73
CA THR A 81 -5.87 -55.95 4.44
C THR A 81 -5.88 -55.72 5.94
N ASN A 82 -6.73 -56.46 6.66
CA ASN A 82 -6.65 -56.55 8.12
C ASN A 82 -5.35 -57.26 8.56
N ALA A 83 -5.12 -57.33 9.87
CA ALA A 83 -3.93 -57.99 10.43
C ALA A 83 -3.81 -59.49 10.07
N ALA A 84 -4.94 -60.15 9.73
CA ALA A 84 -4.99 -61.54 9.29
C ALA A 84 -4.78 -61.72 7.77
N GLY A 85 -4.63 -60.63 7.01
CA GLY A 85 -4.43 -60.66 5.56
C GLY A 85 -5.72 -60.68 4.73
N ASN A 86 -6.90 -60.57 5.35
CA ASN A 86 -8.17 -60.49 4.64
C ASN A 86 -8.38 -59.08 4.06
N PRO A 87 -8.87 -58.94 2.81
CA PRO A 87 -9.06 -57.63 2.19
C PRO A 87 -10.23 -56.86 2.82
N ILE A 88 -9.96 -55.62 3.24
CA ILE A 88 -10.96 -54.63 3.67
C ILE A 88 -11.32 -53.72 2.48
N VAL A 89 -10.30 -53.26 1.73
CA VAL A 89 -10.45 -52.49 0.50
C VAL A 89 -9.55 -53.12 -0.55
N ASP A 90 -10.09 -53.41 -1.73
CA ASP A 90 -9.34 -53.91 -2.87
C ASP A 90 -9.92 -53.31 -4.15
N THR A 91 -9.46 -52.12 -4.50
CA THR A 91 -10.07 -51.34 -5.59
C THR A 91 -9.12 -50.36 -6.23
N THR A 92 -9.48 -49.89 -7.42
CA THR A 92 -8.78 -48.81 -8.11
C THR A 92 -9.38 -47.48 -7.69
N MET A 93 -8.54 -46.56 -7.21
CA MET A 93 -8.93 -45.24 -6.74
C MET A 93 -8.16 -44.16 -7.49
N GLN A 94 -8.81 -43.02 -7.71
CA GLN A 94 -8.13 -41.82 -8.19
C GLN A 94 -7.40 -41.15 -7.04
N VAL A 95 -6.12 -40.85 -7.23
CA VAL A 95 -5.35 -40.02 -6.32
C VAL A 95 -5.92 -38.60 -6.37
N LEU A 96 -6.31 -38.09 -5.20
CA LEU A 96 -6.88 -36.77 -5.02
C LEU A 96 -5.78 -35.85 -4.48
N GLY A 97 -5.32 -34.96 -5.34
CA GLY A 97 -4.29 -33.97 -5.03
C GLY A 97 -4.35 -32.80 -6.01
N PRO A 98 -3.79 -31.65 -5.64
CA PRO A 98 -3.70 -30.54 -6.57
C PRO A 98 -2.77 -30.91 -7.72
N SER A 99 -3.34 -31.04 -8.91
CA SER A 99 -2.61 -31.51 -10.10
C SER A 99 -1.54 -30.53 -10.62
N SER A 100 -1.44 -29.32 -10.05
CA SER A 100 -0.36 -28.35 -10.35
C SER A 100 -0.34 -27.08 -9.47
N GLY A 101 -1.04 -27.03 -8.33
CA GLY A 101 -1.11 -25.80 -7.53
C GLY A 101 -1.29 -26.09 -6.05
N GLY A 102 -0.28 -25.76 -5.24
CA GLY A 102 -0.16 -26.09 -3.82
C GLY A 102 -1.48 -26.16 -3.04
N GLY A 103 -1.67 -27.26 -2.31
CA GLY A 103 -2.88 -27.45 -1.51
C GLY A 103 -3.14 -28.91 -1.14
N GLY A 104 -2.27 -29.53 -0.35
CA GLY A 104 -2.52 -30.82 0.31
C GLY A 104 -2.07 -30.73 1.77
N GLY A 105 -3.04 -30.55 2.67
CA GLY A 105 -2.86 -29.98 4.01
C GLY A 105 -2.18 -30.87 5.06
N GLY A 106 -1.55 -30.18 6.04
CA GLY A 106 -1.03 -30.76 7.28
C GLY A 106 0.14 -29.98 7.89
N GLY A 107 -0.03 -28.69 8.25
CA GLY A 107 0.88 -28.00 9.18
C GLY A 107 1.71 -26.81 8.68
N THR A 108 1.55 -26.35 7.43
CA THR A 108 1.88 -24.96 7.05
C THR A 108 0.61 -24.35 6.50
N VAL A 109 0.10 -23.31 7.14
CA VAL A 109 -0.93 -22.44 6.55
C VAL A 109 -0.48 -22.09 5.13
N ASP A 110 -1.36 -22.28 4.15
CA ASP A 110 -1.09 -21.78 2.79
C ASP A 110 -0.69 -20.31 2.94
N PRO A 111 0.52 -19.90 2.50
CA PRO A 111 0.96 -18.52 2.62
C PRO A 111 -0.02 -17.53 1.97
N THR A 112 -0.84 -17.98 1.01
CA THR A 112 -1.91 -17.21 0.38
C THR A 112 -3.23 -17.20 1.13
N ALA A 113 -3.43 -18.10 2.12
CA ALA A 113 -4.64 -18.10 2.95
C ALA A 113 -4.76 -16.87 3.85
N LEU A 114 -3.67 -16.14 4.08
CA LEU A 114 -3.68 -14.87 4.82
C LEU A 114 -3.44 -13.65 3.92
N TYR A 115 -2.58 -13.77 2.91
CA TYR A 115 -2.22 -12.70 1.99
C TYR A 115 -1.95 -13.25 0.59
N ALA A 116 -2.72 -12.83 -0.41
CA ALA A 116 -2.48 -13.13 -1.81
C ALA A 116 -1.32 -12.28 -2.35
N THR A 117 -0.69 -12.73 -3.45
CA THR A 117 0.32 -11.93 -4.17
C THR A 117 -0.24 -10.56 -4.54
N GLY A 118 0.53 -9.50 -4.26
CA GLY A 118 0.09 -8.12 -4.46
C GLY A 118 -0.56 -7.47 -3.24
N ASP A 119 -0.97 -8.25 -2.23
CA ASP A 119 -1.53 -7.69 -1.00
C ASP A 119 -0.50 -6.89 -0.22
N MET A 120 -0.96 -5.81 0.38
CA MET A 120 -0.14 -4.91 1.18
C MET A 120 -0.38 -5.10 2.67
N LYS A 121 0.68 -4.97 3.47
CA LYS A 121 0.59 -4.90 4.93
C LYS A 121 1.59 -3.94 5.51
N MET A 122 1.24 -3.36 6.65
CA MET A 122 2.12 -2.54 7.45
C MET A 122 2.85 -3.37 8.50
N ARG A 123 4.11 -3.05 8.78
CA ARG A 123 4.89 -3.68 9.86
C ARG A 123 5.79 -2.65 10.54
N TRP A 124 5.79 -2.68 11.87
CA TRP A 124 6.76 -1.95 12.69
C TRP A 124 8.15 -2.59 12.59
N GLY A 125 8.98 -2.07 11.70
CA GLY A 125 10.34 -2.53 11.43
C GLY A 125 10.79 -2.16 10.02
N THR A 126 12.10 -2.16 9.74
CA THR A 126 12.68 -1.57 8.52
C THR A 126 13.45 -2.58 7.63
N GLY A 127 13.67 -3.80 8.12
CA GLY A 127 14.47 -4.83 7.44
C GLY A 127 13.72 -5.59 6.33
N PRO A 128 14.39 -6.49 5.61
CA PRO A 128 13.72 -7.39 4.66
C PRO A 128 12.77 -8.34 5.40
N LEU A 129 11.71 -8.76 4.71
CA LEU A 129 10.72 -9.71 5.24
C LEU A 129 10.57 -10.88 4.27
N SER A 130 10.76 -12.11 4.75
CA SER A 130 10.57 -13.30 3.91
C SER A 130 9.15 -13.37 3.36
N GLY A 131 9.01 -13.69 2.07
CA GLY A 131 7.74 -13.72 1.36
C GLY A 131 7.16 -12.35 0.99
N PHE A 132 7.87 -11.24 1.26
CA PHE A 132 7.44 -9.88 0.96
C PHE A 132 8.60 -9.04 0.39
N VAL A 133 8.24 -7.92 -0.25
CA VAL A 133 9.15 -6.84 -0.66
C VAL A 133 8.60 -5.50 -0.17
N ARG A 134 9.45 -4.48 -0.04
CA ARG A 134 9.03 -3.15 0.45
C ARG A 134 8.51 -2.30 -0.70
N LEU A 135 7.51 -1.45 -0.45
CA LEU A 135 7.08 -0.42 -1.41
C LEU A 135 8.04 0.78 -1.35
N ASN A 136 9.21 0.64 -1.95
CA ASN A 136 10.31 1.61 -1.84
C ASN A 136 10.77 2.17 -3.20
N GLY A 137 10.02 1.92 -4.27
CA GLY A 137 10.39 2.39 -5.61
C GLY A 137 11.63 1.72 -6.21
N LEU A 138 12.19 0.70 -5.56
CA LEU A 138 13.28 -0.11 -6.12
C LEU A 138 12.71 -1.22 -7.02
N SER A 139 13.57 -2.06 -7.60
CA SER A 139 13.13 -3.05 -8.59
C SER A 139 13.14 -4.50 -8.09
N ILE A 140 12.27 -5.32 -8.68
CA ILE A 140 12.23 -6.78 -8.55
C ILE A 140 12.50 -7.46 -9.89
N GLY A 141 12.97 -8.71 -9.83
CA GLY A 141 13.18 -9.54 -11.00
C GLY A 141 13.82 -10.88 -10.65
N ASN A 142 14.11 -11.69 -11.66
CA ASN A 142 14.73 -13.00 -11.47
C ASN A 142 16.17 -12.89 -10.93
N VAL A 143 16.81 -14.03 -10.63
CA VAL A 143 18.18 -14.11 -10.05
C VAL A 143 19.22 -13.37 -10.90
N SER A 144 19.07 -13.36 -12.23
CA SER A 144 20.02 -12.75 -13.17
C SER A 144 19.69 -11.30 -13.53
N SER A 145 18.57 -10.75 -13.02
CA SER A 145 18.05 -9.45 -13.45
C SER A 145 18.82 -8.24 -12.90
N GLY A 146 19.62 -8.41 -11.84
CA GLY A 146 20.29 -7.31 -11.15
C GLY A 146 19.33 -6.36 -10.41
N ALA A 147 18.10 -6.79 -10.14
CA ALA A 147 17.10 -6.02 -9.40
C ALA A 147 17.59 -5.58 -8.01
N THR A 148 17.21 -4.37 -7.60
CA THR A 148 17.82 -3.69 -6.43
C THR A 148 17.09 -3.91 -5.10
N GLU A 149 15.78 -4.17 -5.10
CA GLU A 149 15.09 -4.64 -3.89
C GLU A 149 15.26 -6.15 -3.73
N ARG A 150 15.01 -6.91 -4.81
CA ARG A 150 15.10 -8.37 -4.78
C ARG A 150 15.29 -8.97 -6.18
N ALA A 151 16.45 -9.56 -6.41
CA ALA A 151 16.77 -10.39 -7.57
C ALA A 151 16.68 -11.87 -7.18
N ASN A 152 15.51 -12.49 -7.32
CA ASN A 152 15.27 -13.86 -6.89
C ASN A 152 14.12 -14.52 -7.66
N SER A 153 14.14 -15.85 -7.79
CA SER A 153 13.09 -16.62 -8.47
C SER A 153 11.71 -16.49 -7.81
N ASP A 154 11.67 -16.24 -6.50
CA ASP A 154 10.43 -16.04 -5.73
C ASP A 154 9.67 -14.75 -6.07
N THR A 155 10.25 -13.85 -6.87
CA THR A 155 9.59 -12.62 -7.31
C THR A 155 8.70 -12.79 -8.54
N GLN A 156 8.71 -13.96 -9.18
CA GLN A 156 8.00 -14.21 -10.44
C GLN A 156 6.50 -13.90 -10.32
N ALA A 157 5.85 -14.39 -9.27
CA ALA A 157 4.41 -14.23 -9.09
C ALA A 157 4.05 -12.73 -8.99
N LEU A 158 4.74 -11.99 -8.12
CA LEU A 158 4.52 -10.55 -7.99
C LEU A 158 4.88 -9.77 -9.25
N PHE A 159 5.97 -10.11 -9.94
CA PHE A 159 6.35 -9.46 -11.20
C PHE A 159 5.23 -9.61 -12.24
N VAL A 160 4.72 -10.82 -12.43
CA VAL A 160 3.65 -11.10 -13.40
C VAL A 160 2.36 -10.39 -12.99
N TYR A 161 2.02 -10.39 -11.70
CA TYR A 161 0.85 -9.69 -11.16
C TYR A 161 0.93 -8.19 -11.42
N LEU A 162 1.99 -7.51 -10.96
CA LEU A 162 2.13 -6.05 -11.11
C LEU A 162 2.25 -5.65 -12.58
N CYS A 163 2.88 -6.48 -13.40
CA CYS A 163 2.94 -6.24 -14.83
C CYS A 163 1.55 -6.28 -15.48
N GLY A 164 0.63 -7.15 -15.04
CA GLY A 164 -0.75 -7.12 -15.52
C GLY A 164 -1.60 -6.00 -14.90
N ALA A 165 -1.42 -5.74 -13.61
CA ALA A 165 -2.30 -4.89 -12.80
C ALA A 165 -2.03 -3.39 -12.96
N ASP A 166 -0.77 -2.98 -13.10
CA ASP A 166 -0.40 -1.58 -13.24
C ASP A 166 0.54 -1.38 -14.44
N LEU A 167 -0.02 -0.82 -15.51
CA LEU A 167 0.71 -0.56 -16.75
C LEU A 167 1.68 0.63 -16.62
N ASN A 168 1.55 1.46 -15.60
CA ASN A 168 2.41 2.63 -15.40
C ASN A 168 3.74 2.27 -14.74
N LEU A 169 3.85 1.09 -14.12
CA LEU A 169 5.10 0.65 -13.52
C LEU A 169 6.16 0.41 -14.59
N PRO A 170 7.35 1.06 -14.49
CA PRO A 170 8.42 0.88 -15.45
C PRO A 170 8.98 -0.55 -15.43
N ILE A 171 9.17 -1.13 -16.63
CA ILE A 171 9.93 -2.36 -16.85
C ILE A 171 11.15 -2.03 -17.70
N SER A 172 12.33 -2.50 -17.31
CA SER A 172 13.57 -2.27 -18.07
C SER A 172 13.45 -2.83 -19.49
N GLY A 173 13.71 -2.00 -20.50
CA GLY A 173 13.57 -2.40 -21.91
C GLY A 173 12.12 -2.51 -22.39
N GLY A 174 11.15 -2.01 -21.59
CA GLY A 174 9.74 -1.97 -21.95
C GLY A 174 9.01 -3.32 -21.78
N ARG A 175 7.69 -3.26 -21.85
CA ARG A 175 6.79 -4.42 -21.78
C ARG A 175 6.69 -5.10 -23.13
N SER A 176 6.79 -6.43 -23.17
CA SER A 176 6.61 -7.20 -24.41
C SER A 176 5.16 -7.61 -24.67
N GLY A 177 4.25 -7.35 -23.72
CA GLY A 177 2.86 -7.84 -23.75
C GLY A 177 2.70 -9.23 -23.11
N ASN A 178 3.79 -9.92 -22.81
CA ASN A 178 3.77 -11.14 -21.99
C ASN A 178 4.72 -10.96 -20.79
N CYS A 179 4.13 -10.74 -19.61
CA CYS A 179 4.87 -10.46 -18.39
C CYS A 179 5.79 -11.61 -17.95
N LEU A 180 5.44 -12.87 -18.24
CA LEU A 180 6.29 -14.01 -17.93
C LEU A 180 7.53 -14.04 -18.84
N ASN A 181 7.37 -13.68 -20.12
CA ASN A 181 8.51 -13.55 -21.04
C ASN A 181 9.43 -12.39 -20.62
N ASP A 182 8.86 -11.28 -20.17
CA ASP A 182 9.65 -10.15 -19.64
C ASP A 182 10.46 -10.58 -18.41
N TYR A 183 9.86 -11.34 -17.50
CA TYR A 183 10.55 -11.91 -16.34
C TYR A 183 11.65 -12.91 -16.73
N ASN A 184 11.36 -13.84 -17.65
CA ASN A 184 12.33 -14.82 -18.13
C ASN A 184 13.48 -14.18 -18.92
N ALA A 185 13.23 -13.05 -19.58
CA ALA A 185 14.24 -12.22 -20.23
C ALA A 185 15.11 -11.41 -19.24
N SER A 186 14.98 -11.65 -17.93
CA SER A 186 15.73 -10.98 -16.87
C SER A 186 15.51 -9.46 -16.82
N LYS A 187 14.33 -9.01 -17.26
CA LYS A 187 13.94 -7.61 -17.06
C LYS A 187 13.63 -7.36 -15.58
N THR A 188 13.79 -6.11 -15.19
CA THR A 188 13.44 -5.62 -13.85
C THR A 188 12.15 -4.80 -13.92
N LEU A 189 11.28 -4.97 -12.93
CA LEU A 189 10.07 -4.17 -12.75
C LEU A 189 10.24 -3.28 -11.53
N THR A 190 9.96 -1.99 -11.67
CA THR A 190 10.03 -1.03 -10.57
C THR A 190 8.77 -1.14 -9.72
N LEU A 191 8.95 -1.28 -8.40
CA LEU A 191 7.85 -1.36 -7.44
C LEU A 191 7.19 0.02 -7.25
N PRO A 192 5.92 0.06 -6.81
CA PRO A 192 5.33 1.27 -6.28
C PRO A 192 6.18 1.87 -5.14
N ASP A 193 6.19 3.20 -5.04
CA ASP A 193 6.90 3.93 -3.99
C ASP A 193 5.92 4.46 -2.93
N GLY A 194 5.89 3.79 -1.78
CA GLY A 194 5.05 4.14 -0.63
C GLY A 194 5.76 5.01 0.41
N ARG A 195 6.97 5.51 0.12
CA ARG A 195 7.74 6.28 1.09
C ARG A 195 7.13 7.66 1.29
N ASN A 196 6.95 8.05 2.54
CA ASN A 196 6.37 9.34 2.94
C ASN A 196 4.97 9.61 2.37
N THR A 197 4.22 8.56 2.04
CA THR A 197 2.85 8.65 1.53
C THR A 197 1.87 7.91 2.43
N LEU A 198 0.66 8.44 2.50
CA LEU A 198 -0.48 7.72 3.06
C LEU A 198 -1.17 6.94 1.94
N ILE A 199 -1.65 5.73 2.23
CA ILE A 199 -2.46 4.97 1.29
C ILE A 199 -3.92 5.46 1.39
N ALA A 200 -4.51 5.77 0.25
CA ALA A 200 -5.93 6.06 0.10
C ALA A 200 -6.54 5.13 -0.96
N GLY A 201 -7.86 4.95 -0.93
CA GLY A 201 -8.58 4.22 -1.97
C GLY A 201 -8.59 5.00 -3.29
N LEU A 202 -8.66 4.29 -4.41
CA LEU A 202 -8.92 4.91 -5.72
C LEU A 202 -10.31 5.59 -5.72
N GLY A 203 -10.47 6.60 -6.56
CA GLY A 203 -11.73 7.35 -6.65
C GLY A 203 -12.87 6.51 -7.22
N ASP A 204 -12.55 5.57 -8.10
CA ASP A 204 -13.49 4.69 -8.81
C ASP A 204 -13.73 3.36 -8.09
N MET A 205 -12.68 2.65 -7.65
CA MET A 205 -12.75 1.32 -7.00
C MET A 205 -13.72 0.34 -7.69
N GLY A 206 -13.73 0.33 -9.02
CA GLY A 206 -14.65 -0.50 -9.83
C GLY A 206 -16.03 0.10 -10.08
N ASN A 207 -16.25 1.37 -9.73
CA ASN A 207 -17.42 2.18 -10.05
C ASN A 207 -17.00 3.50 -10.73
N SER A 208 -17.91 4.44 -10.97
CA SER A 208 -17.54 5.80 -11.38
C SER A 208 -16.78 6.55 -10.28
N ASP A 209 -15.81 7.40 -10.64
CA ASP A 209 -15.05 8.23 -9.69
C ASP A 209 -15.98 9.08 -8.81
N ARG A 210 -15.82 8.97 -7.49
CA ARG A 210 -16.55 9.76 -6.48
C ARG A 210 -16.11 11.23 -6.42
N ALA A 211 -14.98 11.59 -7.02
CA ALA A 211 -14.45 12.95 -7.15
C ALA A 211 -14.19 13.69 -5.82
N LEU A 212 -13.97 12.96 -4.72
CA LEU A 212 -13.61 13.57 -3.43
C LEU A 212 -12.23 14.26 -3.45
N PHE A 213 -11.35 13.87 -4.37
CA PHE A 213 -10.05 14.51 -4.59
C PHE A 213 -10.13 15.71 -5.53
N SER A 214 -11.33 16.16 -5.90
CA SER A 214 -11.51 17.36 -6.73
C SER A 214 -10.88 18.58 -6.06
N GLY A 215 -10.05 19.31 -6.81
CA GLY A 215 -9.31 20.47 -6.32
C GLY A 215 -8.02 20.15 -5.55
N VAL A 216 -7.70 18.87 -5.34
CA VAL A 216 -6.40 18.47 -4.77
C VAL A 216 -5.36 18.32 -5.89
N THR A 217 -4.16 18.83 -5.66
CA THR A 217 -3.04 18.66 -6.61
C THR A 217 -2.48 17.24 -6.52
N PHE A 218 -2.42 16.58 -7.66
CA PHE A 218 -1.68 15.32 -7.83
C PHE A 218 -0.22 15.65 -8.15
N THR A 219 0.70 15.08 -7.36
CA THR A 219 2.14 15.10 -7.65
C THR A 219 2.44 14.13 -8.81
N SER A 220 1.68 13.04 -8.92
CA SER A 220 1.72 12.09 -10.04
C SER A 220 0.34 11.45 -10.26
N GLY A 221 0.01 11.15 -11.52
CA GLY A 221 -1.20 10.42 -11.88
C GLY A 221 -2.50 11.21 -11.68
N ASN A 222 -3.56 10.51 -11.27
CA ASN A 222 -4.92 11.04 -11.09
C ASN A 222 -5.69 10.20 -10.05
N SER A 223 -6.98 10.53 -9.81
CA SER A 223 -7.81 9.87 -8.80
C SER A 223 -8.08 8.39 -9.04
N THR A 224 -7.95 7.88 -10.27
CA THR A 224 -8.30 6.51 -10.65
C THR A 224 -7.09 5.65 -11.03
N THR A 225 -5.89 6.22 -11.04
CA THR A 225 -4.67 5.51 -11.43
C THR A 225 -3.93 5.00 -10.20
N LEU A 226 -3.61 3.70 -10.17
CA LEU A 226 -2.78 3.10 -9.12
C LEU A 226 -1.42 3.79 -8.99
N GLY A 227 -0.92 3.89 -7.76
CA GLY A 227 0.38 4.53 -7.48
C GLY A 227 0.38 6.06 -7.62
N SER A 228 -0.77 6.70 -7.90
CA SER A 228 -0.87 8.15 -7.93
C SER A 228 -0.61 8.75 -6.55
N VAL A 229 0.14 9.86 -6.52
CA VAL A 229 0.47 10.57 -5.28
C VAL A 229 -0.17 11.94 -5.32
N LEU A 230 -0.87 12.30 -4.25
CA LEU A 230 -1.60 13.56 -4.11
C LEU A 230 -1.21 14.31 -2.84
N GLY A 231 -1.50 15.62 -2.83
CA GLY A 231 -1.16 16.52 -1.74
C GLY A 231 0.22 17.19 -1.93
N ALA A 232 0.60 18.01 -0.96
CA ALA A 232 1.83 18.80 -0.97
C ALA A 232 2.53 18.74 0.39
N ALA A 233 3.87 18.79 0.40
CA ALA A 233 4.66 18.80 1.63
C ALA A 233 4.53 20.10 2.43
N ARG A 234 4.18 21.21 1.76
CA ARG A 234 3.95 22.54 2.35
C ARG A 234 2.82 23.21 1.59
N ASN A 235 2.02 24.00 2.29
CA ASN A 235 1.07 24.92 1.69
C ASN A 235 1.47 26.34 2.05
N THR A 236 1.63 27.20 1.04
CA THR A 236 1.85 28.63 1.26
C THR A 236 0.54 29.27 1.66
N LEU A 237 0.50 29.94 2.81
CA LEU A 237 -0.64 30.75 3.20
C LEU A 237 -0.61 32.05 2.37
N ALA A 238 -1.52 32.16 1.40
CA ALA A 238 -1.70 33.39 0.64
C ALA A 238 -2.60 34.36 1.40
N THR A 239 -2.55 35.64 1.05
CA THR A 239 -3.45 36.65 1.62
C THR A 239 -4.91 36.26 1.43
N THR A 240 -5.26 35.57 0.34
CA THR A 240 -6.60 35.03 0.05
C THR A 240 -7.09 34.00 1.07
N ASN A 241 -6.20 33.35 1.82
CA ASN A 241 -6.54 32.40 2.88
C ASN A 241 -6.85 33.08 4.22
N LEU A 242 -6.47 34.34 4.40
CA LEU A 242 -6.74 35.08 5.63
C LEU A 242 -8.20 35.54 5.65
N PRO A 243 -8.85 35.60 6.83
CA PRO A 243 -10.13 36.28 6.96
C PRO A 243 -10.03 37.76 6.57
N PRO A 244 -11.10 38.37 6.03
CA PRO A 244 -11.12 39.80 5.80
C PRO A 244 -11.11 40.51 7.15
N TYR A 245 -10.21 41.47 7.31
CA TYR A 245 -10.13 42.31 8.50
C TYR A 245 -9.87 43.77 8.11
N THR A 246 -10.45 44.69 8.86
CA THR A 246 -10.20 46.12 8.69
C THR A 246 -9.46 46.61 9.93
N PRO A 247 -8.19 47.03 9.82
CA PRO A 247 -7.46 47.60 10.94
C PRO A 247 -8.20 48.81 11.53
N SER A 248 -8.20 48.94 12.85
CA SER A 248 -8.64 50.15 13.54
C SER A 248 -7.57 50.61 14.53
N PHE A 249 -7.46 51.92 14.73
CA PHE A 249 -6.61 52.52 15.76
C PHE A 249 -7.48 53.13 16.84
N SER A 250 -7.14 52.90 18.11
CA SER A 250 -7.89 53.39 19.28
C SER A 250 -7.40 54.75 19.80
N SER A 251 -6.36 55.32 19.20
CA SER A 251 -5.82 56.62 19.57
C SER A 251 -5.90 57.55 18.36
N PRO A 252 -6.52 58.74 18.45
CA PRO A 252 -6.44 59.71 17.37
C PRO A 252 -4.95 60.03 17.14
N PRO A 253 -4.41 59.85 15.93
CA PRO A 253 -3.06 60.32 15.65
C PRO A 253 -3.10 61.85 15.74
N VAL A 254 -2.60 62.39 16.84
CA VAL A 254 -2.36 63.83 16.95
C VAL A 254 -1.16 64.12 16.05
N LEU A 255 -1.42 64.46 14.78
CA LEU A 255 -0.40 65.05 13.92
C LEU A 255 -0.09 66.44 14.49
N THR A 256 0.93 66.51 15.34
CA THR A 256 1.40 67.77 15.91
C THR A 256 2.28 68.47 14.88
N LEU A 257 1.70 69.34 14.07
CA LEU A 257 2.47 70.26 13.23
C LEU A 257 2.99 71.41 14.11
N THR A 258 4.27 71.35 14.47
CA THR A 258 4.95 72.47 15.12
C THR A 258 5.51 73.38 14.02
N ALA A 259 4.83 74.49 13.74
CA ALA A 259 5.36 75.55 12.90
C ALA A 259 5.90 76.68 13.77
N ASN A 260 7.15 77.08 13.55
CA ASN A 260 7.67 78.33 14.11
C ASN A 260 7.07 79.50 13.30
N LEU A 261 5.94 80.02 13.74
CA LEU A 261 5.35 81.22 13.16
C LEU A 261 6.14 82.44 13.64
N LYS A 262 6.82 83.14 12.71
CA LYS A 262 7.36 84.47 13.00
C LYS A 262 6.20 85.46 12.95
N THR A 263 5.80 86.00 14.09
CA THR A 263 4.89 87.15 14.14
C THR A 263 5.66 88.39 13.69
N GLN A 264 5.32 88.94 12.52
CA GLN A 264 5.71 90.31 12.18
C GLN A 264 4.61 91.26 12.69
N ASN A 265 5.03 92.26 13.46
CA ASN A 265 4.17 93.38 13.83
C ASN A 265 4.03 94.26 12.58
N SER A 266 2.83 94.33 11.98
CA SER A 266 2.62 95.04 10.72
C SER A 266 2.79 96.56 10.91
N ALA A 267 3.99 97.05 10.63
CA ALA A 267 4.27 98.46 10.35
C ALA A 267 5.03 98.66 9.02
N GLY A 268 5.12 97.63 8.17
CA GLY A 268 5.84 97.71 6.90
C GLY A 268 5.32 96.74 5.84
N THR A 269 5.24 97.22 4.60
CA THR A 269 4.80 96.54 3.38
C THR A 269 5.78 95.47 2.91
N ASP A 270 5.88 94.34 3.62
CA ASP A 270 6.64 93.18 3.13
C ASP A 270 5.69 92.09 2.59
N GLN A 271 5.74 91.88 1.28
CA GLN A 271 5.01 90.83 0.56
C GLN A 271 5.69 89.46 0.68
N GLY A 272 5.76 88.94 1.91
CA GLY A 272 6.04 87.52 2.13
C GLY A 272 4.80 86.67 1.82
N ASN A 273 4.97 85.51 1.20
CA ASN A 273 3.87 84.58 0.90
C ASN A 273 3.34 83.97 2.22
N PHE A 274 2.35 84.62 2.84
CA PHE A 274 1.70 84.15 4.06
C PHE A 274 0.71 83.03 3.77
N LEU A 275 0.59 82.05 4.68
CA LEU A 275 -0.54 81.13 4.70
C LEU A 275 -1.77 81.91 5.19
N ALA A 276 -2.56 82.45 4.26
CA ALA A 276 -3.82 83.11 4.58
C ALA A 276 -4.79 82.10 5.18
N ILE A 277 -5.01 82.18 6.48
CA ILE A 277 -6.02 81.38 7.18
C ILE A 277 -7.37 82.06 6.93
N GLY A 278 -8.37 81.29 6.46
CA GLY A 278 -9.70 81.79 6.10
C GLY A 278 -10.29 82.70 7.17
N ASN A 279 -10.56 83.94 6.79
CA ASN A 279 -10.86 85.06 7.66
C ASN A 279 -12.19 84.86 8.41
N THR A 280 -12.15 84.69 9.73
CA THR A 280 -13.24 85.14 10.62
C THR A 280 -12.62 86.18 11.57
N ALA A 281 -13.23 87.36 11.60
CA ALA A 281 -12.67 88.58 12.18
C ALA A 281 -12.14 88.39 13.62
N GLY A 282 -10.92 88.89 13.87
CA GLY A 282 -10.51 89.31 15.22
C GLY A 282 -9.61 88.38 16.05
N THR A 283 -8.75 87.55 15.46
CA THR A 283 -7.75 86.79 16.24
C THR A 283 -6.35 87.39 16.15
N SER A 284 -5.97 88.18 17.16
CA SER A 284 -4.58 88.59 17.40
C SER A 284 -3.85 87.52 18.22
N VAL A 285 -2.82 86.89 17.64
CA VAL A 285 -2.01 85.86 18.32
C VAL A 285 -0.78 86.53 18.94
N GLY A 286 -0.61 86.44 20.26
CA GLY A 286 0.52 87.05 20.97
C GLY A 286 1.87 86.40 20.66
N ALA A 287 2.96 87.16 20.73
CA ALA A 287 4.32 86.62 20.60
C ALA A 287 4.58 85.56 21.68
N GLY A 288 4.94 84.33 21.26
CA GLY A 288 5.17 83.18 22.15
C GLY A 288 4.00 82.19 22.28
N SER A 289 2.90 82.38 21.53
CA SER A 289 1.75 81.47 21.56
C SER A 289 1.97 80.23 20.67
N ALA A 290 1.81 79.02 21.21
CA ALA A 290 1.74 77.80 20.41
C ALA A 290 0.34 77.65 19.79
N TRP A 291 0.25 77.61 18.46
CA TRP A 291 -1.01 77.38 17.74
C TRP A 291 -1.17 75.89 17.47
N ILE A 292 -2.18 75.26 18.08
CA ILE A 292 -2.53 73.85 17.84
C ILE A 292 -3.64 73.83 16.80
N VAL A 293 -3.32 73.44 15.57
CA VAL A 293 -4.35 73.13 14.55
C VAL A 293 -4.81 71.70 14.78
N SER A 294 -5.94 71.52 15.47
CA SER A 294 -6.59 70.21 15.62
C SER A 294 -7.46 69.91 14.39
N ASN A 295 -6.86 69.31 13.36
CA ASN A 295 -7.63 68.73 12.25
C ASN A 295 -7.92 67.26 12.56
N SER A 296 -9.19 66.84 12.51
CA SER A 296 -9.52 65.42 12.46
C SER A 296 -9.21 64.89 11.06
N ILE A 297 -8.12 64.15 10.92
CA ILE A 297 -7.80 63.46 9.66
C ILE A 297 -8.63 62.17 9.63
N ALA A 298 -9.60 62.08 8.72
CA ALA A 298 -10.32 60.84 8.46
C ALA A 298 -9.43 59.90 7.65
N TYR A 299 -9.01 58.78 8.25
CA TYR A 299 -8.35 57.69 7.52
C TYR A 299 -9.40 56.62 7.19
N THR A 300 -9.66 56.41 5.90
CA THR A 300 -10.46 55.27 5.43
C THR A 300 -9.47 54.15 5.07
N PHE A 301 -9.46 53.06 5.84
CA PHE A 301 -8.64 51.89 5.49
C PHE A 301 -9.35 51.04 4.43
N ALA A 302 -8.58 50.56 3.46
CA ALA A 302 -9.03 49.48 2.59
C ALA A 302 -9.07 48.17 3.42
N PRO A 303 -10.10 47.33 3.26
CA PRO A 303 -10.12 45.99 3.84
C PRO A 303 -8.85 45.22 3.47
N GLN A 304 -8.23 44.58 4.45
CA GLN A 304 -7.07 43.70 4.26
C GLN A 304 -7.48 42.23 4.51
N GLY A 305 -6.62 41.29 4.13
CA GLY A 305 -6.93 39.86 4.20
C GLY A 305 -7.60 39.35 2.92
N GLY A 306 -8.14 38.15 2.99
CA GLY A 306 -8.61 37.36 1.85
C GLY A 306 -10.04 36.85 2.00
N ALA A 307 -10.36 35.78 1.27
CA ALA A 307 -11.67 35.14 1.26
C ALA A 307 -11.79 33.98 2.26
N SER A 308 -10.86 33.85 3.22
CA SER A 308 -10.77 32.68 4.12
C SER A 308 -10.66 31.35 3.37
N ALA A 309 -9.95 31.31 2.25
CA ALA A 309 -9.76 30.07 1.51
C ALA A 309 -9.07 29.00 2.39
N PRO A 310 -9.50 27.72 2.35
CA PRO A 310 -8.92 26.65 3.16
C PRO A 310 -7.40 26.52 2.94
N PHE A 311 -6.66 26.11 3.98
CA PHE A 311 -5.24 25.74 3.89
C PHE A 311 -5.06 24.31 4.43
N SER A 312 -4.29 23.47 3.74
CA SER A 312 -4.22 22.06 4.10
C SER A 312 -3.26 21.84 5.27
N VAL A 313 -3.76 21.12 6.28
CA VAL A 313 -2.97 20.61 7.40
C VAL A 313 -2.76 19.12 7.15
N VAL A 314 -1.54 18.62 7.34
CA VAL A 314 -1.28 17.18 7.30
C VAL A 314 -1.85 16.57 8.57
N GLN A 315 -2.65 15.51 8.44
CA GLN A 315 -3.16 14.78 9.60
C GLN A 315 -1.98 14.17 10.39
N PRO A 316 -2.04 14.14 11.73
CA PRO A 316 -1.05 13.42 12.54
C PRO A 316 -0.88 11.98 12.02
N THR A 317 0.33 11.61 11.61
CA THR A 317 0.61 10.32 10.95
C THR A 317 1.83 9.68 11.57
N MET A 318 1.76 8.38 11.88
CA MET A 318 2.88 7.58 12.35
C MET A 318 3.44 6.74 11.21
N LEU A 319 4.77 6.68 11.09
CA LEU A 319 5.44 6.00 9.98
C LEU A 319 5.72 4.53 10.32
N THR A 320 5.46 3.67 9.34
CA THR A 320 5.72 2.22 9.39
C THR A 320 6.17 1.76 8.01
N THR A 321 6.85 0.62 7.90
CA THR A 321 7.21 0.09 6.59
C THR A 321 6.03 -0.66 5.97
N ILE A 322 5.75 -0.35 4.71
CA ILE A 322 4.72 -1.00 3.91
C ILE A 322 5.40 -2.08 3.07
N TYR A 323 4.85 -3.29 3.15
CA TYR A 323 5.32 -4.47 2.43
C TYR A 323 4.23 -4.96 1.48
N MET A 324 4.65 -5.54 0.36
CA MET A 324 3.80 -6.22 -0.62
C MET A 324 4.17 -7.69 -0.70
N LYS A 325 3.16 -8.56 -0.75
CA LYS A 325 3.34 -10.01 -0.79
C LYS A 325 3.89 -10.46 -2.15
N LEU A 326 4.94 -11.28 -2.11
CA LEU A 326 5.49 -12.01 -3.26
C LEU A 326 4.51 -13.08 -3.75
#